data_AF-E4XP25-F1
#
_entry.id   AF-E4XP25-F1
#
_cell.length_a   1.000
_cell.length_b   1.000
_cell.length_c   1.000
_cell.angle_alpha   90.00
_cell.angle_beta   90.00
_cell.angle_gamma   90.00
#
_symmetry.space_group_name_H-M   'P 1'
#
loop_
_entity.id
_entity.type
_entity.pdbx_description
1 polymer ?
#
loop_
_entity_poly.entity_id
_entity_poly.type
_entity_poly.pdbx_seq_one_letter_code
_entity_poly.pdbx_strand_id
1 'polypeptide(L)'
;MAPHEKAPWAVFEELNTTNVGSPFYIRTNVELRMVTKMSAMERKVEEFGVTQKRILLFVLALVAFLVVEQNTGRIIDATKLNIKFNEIDLREDIPEDSVYHHKNKQRPSASSSVSRGELKEVEPEVNASEEEIEEAEKMCERDLHLEDYNTMPIVFLNSFPGAGNTWARILVEDVTGIYSGSVYGEAKMIDAGFLGEADEPTSGRTSVVKNHGQHDMEYADGIIYVIRNPYDATIADYKRQVLHSHTSSVDMSVFDKPEWKAFQMQHLKRWFSMNMWFPEYATKGEIPFHIMYYEDMKANVTNEMVQVLDFFEDNFNFTTADRDRRLACLTMMDDNKMHRKSNPIKKELFSDEAIEFIEEKMRFVRKLYEVRGWSEMKSEYTKKKNPPKMPSEEELEQFILNSGHSIWRKIEMRLGYRKKYLESGLSAAEFLESADAPARPNA
;
A
#
# COMPACT_ATOMS: atom_id res chain seq x y z
N MET A 1 -1.52 -21.12 -40.51
CA MET A 1 -0.17 -20.65 -40.15
C MET A 1 -0.05 -19.19 -40.57
N ALA A 2 -0.20 -18.29 -39.61
CA ALA A 2 0.03 -16.85 -39.72
C ALA A 2 0.99 -16.48 -38.57
N PRO A 3 1.94 -15.55 -38.75
CA PRO A 3 2.94 -15.28 -37.73
C PRO A 3 2.34 -14.44 -36.60
N HIS A 4 2.69 -14.83 -35.37
CA HIS A 4 2.37 -14.12 -34.13
C HIS A 4 2.85 -12.66 -34.16
N GLU A 5 1.93 -11.72 -34.00
CA GLU A 5 2.27 -10.33 -33.66
C GLU A 5 2.74 -10.30 -32.19
N LYS A 6 3.96 -9.79 -31.97
CA LYS A 6 4.49 -9.55 -30.63
C LYS A 6 3.80 -8.34 -30.01
N ALA A 7 3.45 -8.45 -28.72
CA ALA A 7 2.91 -7.35 -27.93
C ALA A 7 3.92 -6.18 -27.80
N PRO A 8 3.46 -4.92 -27.63
CA PRO A 8 4.30 -3.72 -27.77
C PRO A 8 5.39 -3.50 -26.70
N TRP A 9 5.47 -4.35 -25.67
CA TRP A 9 6.48 -4.24 -24.61
C TRP A 9 7.73 -5.11 -24.85
N ALA A 10 7.72 -6.00 -25.85
CA ALA A 10 8.80 -6.95 -26.12
C ALA A 10 10.04 -6.36 -26.84
N VAL A 11 10.31 -5.06 -26.71
CA VAL A 11 11.43 -4.35 -27.38
C VAL A 11 12.57 -3.99 -26.43
N PHE A 12 12.45 -4.26 -25.12
CA PHE A 12 13.47 -3.87 -24.13
C PHE A 12 14.48 -4.96 -23.73
N GLU A 13 14.40 -6.17 -24.28
CA GLU A 13 15.18 -7.33 -23.78
C GLU A 13 16.48 -7.69 -24.53
N GLU A 14 16.93 -6.90 -25.51
CA GLU A 14 18.18 -7.19 -26.26
C GLU A 14 19.27 -6.11 -26.13
N LEU A 15 19.52 -5.63 -24.91
CA LEU A 15 20.71 -4.80 -24.61
C LEU A 15 21.41 -5.26 -23.34
N ASN A 16 21.79 -6.54 -23.27
CA ASN A 16 22.79 -6.95 -22.29
C ASN A 16 23.54 -8.23 -22.68
N THR A 17 24.45 -8.11 -23.65
CA THR A 17 25.64 -8.98 -23.70
C THR A 17 26.81 -8.28 -24.42
N THR A 18 27.91 -8.12 -23.69
CA THR A 18 29.32 -8.04 -24.15
C THR A 18 29.73 -6.95 -25.14
N ASN A 19 30.34 -5.85 -24.65
CA ASN A 19 31.78 -5.57 -24.79
C ASN A 19 32.12 -4.14 -24.31
N VAL A 20 33.22 -4.04 -23.56
CA VAL A 20 33.79 -2.78 -23.05
C VAL A 20 34.36 -1.96 -24.23
N GLY A 21 33.89 -0.73 -24.43
CA GLY A 21 34.47 0.21 -25.39
C GLY A 21 33.82 1.60 -25.42
N SER A 22 34.60 2.63 -25.07
CA SER A 22 34.46 4.09 -25.31
C SER A 22 33.05 4.75 -25.42
N PRO A 23 32.75 5.78 -24.58
CA PRO A 23 31.47 6.52 -24.59
C PRO A 23 31.11 7.22 -25.92
N PHE A 24 32.08 7.47 -26.81
CA PHE A 24 31.85 8.19 -28.06
C PHE A 24 31.19 7.32 -29.15
N TYR A 25 31.35 5.99 -29.09
CA TYR A 25 30.87 5.07 -30.13
C TYR A 25 29.39 4.66 -29.95
N ILE A 26 28.86 4.80 -28.74
CA ILE A 26 27.45 4.50 -28.40
C ILE A 26 26.54 5.64 -28.86
N ARG A 27 27.02 6.90 -28.81
CA ARG A 27 26.21 8.11 -29.04
C ARG A 27 25.69 8.23 -30.49
N THR A 28 26.51 7.89 -31.48
CA THR A 28 26.18 8.03 -32.91
C THR A 28 25.22 6.93 -33.43
N ASN A 29 25.25 5.73 -32.84
CA ASN A 29 24.37 4.62 -33.27
C ASN A 29 22.94 4.74 -32.74
N VAL A 30 22.74 5.41 -31.60
CA VAL A 30 21.39 5.64 -31.02
C VAL A 30 20.65 6.75 -31.78
N GLU A 31 21.35 7.85 -32.10
CA GLU A 31 20.77 8.97 -32.87
C GLU A 31 20.34 8.55 -34.27
N LEU A 32 21.17 7.79 -35.00
CA LEU A 32 20.80 7.30 -36.34
C LEU A 32 19.61 6.32 -36.30
N ARG A 33 19.53 5.45 -35.28
CA ARG A 33 18.44 4.47 -35.13
C ARG A 33 17.11 5.12 -34.73
N MET A 34 17.12 6.21 -33.95
CA MET A 34 15.91 6.96 -33.61
C MET A 34 15.34 7.72 -34.81
N VAL A 35 16.18 8.46 -35.55
CA VAL A 35 15.75 9.23 -36.72
C VAL A 35 15.14 8.31 -37.80
N THR A 36 15.77 7.16 -38.05
CA THR A 36 15.27 6.20 -39.05
C THR A 36 13.93 5.57 -38.64
N LYS A 37 13.70 5.37 -37.33
CA LYS A 37 12.42 4.86 -36.79
C LYS A 37 11.34 5.94 -36.79
N MET A 38 11.67 7.20 -36.54
CA MET A 38 10.73 8.33 -36.62
C MET A 38 10.20 8.54 -38.05
N SER A 39 11.07 8.51 -39.07
CA SER A 39 10.63 8.61 -40.48
C SER A 39 9.87 7.38 -40.99
N ALA A 40 9.95 6.24 -40.28
CA ALA A 40 9.10 5.07 -40.54
C ALA A 40 7.73 5.18 -39.83
N MET A 41 7.69 5.89 -38.70
CA MET A 41 6.47 6.15 -37.93
C MET A 41 5.61 7.22 -38.60
N GLU A 42 6.20 8.29 -39.13
CA GLU A 42 5.52 9.34 -39.90
C GLU A 42 4.79 8.79 -41.14
N ARG A 43 5.38 7.81 -41.83
CA ARG A 43 4.77 7.15 -43.00
C ARG A 43 3.55 6.28 -42.68
N LYS A 44 3.28 6.00 -41.40
CA LYS A 44 2.08 5.26 -40.94
C LYS A 44 1.00 6.18 -40.35
N VAL A 45 1.22 7.50 -40.32
CA VAL A 45 0.30 8.45 -39.65
C VAL A 45 -1.00 8.71 -40.42
N GLU A 46 -1.04 8.41 -41.72
CA GLU A 46 -2.25 8.64 -42.53
C GLU A 46 -3.43 7.74 -42.16
N GLU A 47 -3.20 6.58 -41.52
CA GLU A 47 -4.24 5.60 -41.15
C GLU A 47 -4.79 5.75 -39.72
N PHE A 48 -4.24 6.65 -38.89
CA PHE A 48 -4.67 6.80 -37.49
C PHE A 48 -5.85 7.77 -37.29
N GLY A 49 -6.74 7.42 -36.37
CA GLY A 49 -7.85 8.27 -35.92
C GLY A 49 -7.38 9.50 -35.13
N VAL A 50 -8.27 10.49 -34.98
CA VAL A 50 -7.97 11.82 -34.40
C VAL A 50 -7.35 11.74 -32.99
N THR A 51 -7.81 10.82 -32.14
CA THR A 51 -7.31 10.62 -30.78
C THR A 51 -5.90 10.04 -30.75
N GLN A 52 -5.60 9.10 -31.64
CA GLN A 52 -4.27 8.50 -31.77
C GLN A 52 -3.24 9.50 -32.33
N LYS A 53 -3.67 10.38 -33.25
CA LYS A 53 -2.85 11.49 -33.74
C LYS A 53 -2.50 12.49 -32.64
N ARG A 54 -3.43 12.78 -31.71
CA ARG A 54 -3.18 13.67 -30.56
C ARG A 54 -2.22 13.08 -29.54
N ILE A 55 -2.34 11.78 -29.23
CA ILE A 55 -1.39 11.08 -28.35
C ILE A 55 0.00 11.03 -28.99
N LEU A 56 0.08 10.76 -30.29
CA LEU A 56 1.36 10.75 -31.00
C LEU A 56 2.02 12.14 -31.03
N LEU A 57 1.25 13.21 -31.25
CA LEU A 57 1.73 14.59 -31.16
C LEU A 57 2.20 14.95 -29.75
N PHE A 58 1.51 14.48 -28.71
CA PHE A 58 1.92 14.68 -27.31
C PHE A 58 3.25 13.97 -27.01
N VAL A 59 3.40 12.71 -27.42
CA VAL A 59 4.63 11.93 -27.25
C VAL A 59 5.79 12.56 -28.04
N LEU A 60 5.55 13.02 -29.27
CA LEU A 60 6.56 13.70 -30.08
C LEU A 60 6.99 15.05 -29.47
N ALA A 61 6.05 15.81 -28.89
CA ALA A 61 6.37 17.04 -28.17
C ALA A 61 7.19 16.78 -26.90
N LEU A 62 6.88 15.70 -26.16
CA LEU A 62 7.62 15.28 -24.97
C LEU A 62 9.04 14.82 -25.31
N VAL A 63 9.19 14.04 -26.39
CA VAL A 63 10.50 13.60 -26.87
C VAL A 63 11.33 14.79 -27.37
N ALA A 64 10.72 15.73 -28.11
CA ALA A 64 11.41 16.95 -28.54
C ALA A 64 11.83 17.83 -27.35
N PHE A 65 10.99 17.93 -26.32
CA PHE A 65 11.29 18.64 -25.07
C PHE A 65 12.50 18.03 -24.36
N LEU A 66 12.52 16.69 -24.19
CA LEU A 66 13.63 15.97 -23.55
C LEU A 66 14.94 16.07 -24.35
N VAL A 67 14.87 16.07 -25.69
CA VAL A 67 16.06 16.22 -26.56
C VAL A 67 16.63 17.64 -26.52
N VAL A 68 15.78 18.66 -26.37
CA VAL A 68 16.23 20.07 -26.23
C VAL A 68 16.83 20.33 -24.85
N GLU A 69 16.27 19.73 -23.80
CA GLU A 69 16.77 19.85 -22.41
C GLU A 69 18.17 19.24 -22.28
N GLN A 70 18.42 18.06 -22.89
CA GLN A 70 19.74 17.41 -22.87
C GLN A 70 20.83 18.15 -23.65
N ASN A 71 20.47 18.99 -24.64
CA ASN A 71 21.43 19.67 -25.50
C ASN A 71 21.72 21.13 -25.11
N THR A 72 20.93 21.76 -24.24
CA THR A 72 21.08 23.20 -23.94
C THR A 72 21.26 23.56 -22.45
N GLY A 73 21.02 22.64 -21.52
CA GLY A 73 21.31 22.84 -20.09
C GLY A 73 20.58 24.03 -19.45
N ARG A 74 19.47 24.50 -20.03
CA ARG A 74 18.64 25.57 -19.47
C ARG A 74 17.27 25.03 -19.05
N ILE A 75 16.90 25.28 -17.80
CA ILE A 75 15.55 25.11 -17.28
C ILE A 75 14.67 26.19 -17.91
N ILE A 76 13.62 25.80 -18.64
CA ILE A 76 12.59 26.73 -19.12
C ILE A 76 11.44 26.72 -18.11
N ASP A 77 11.11 27.90 -17.60
CA ASP A 77 10.00 28.15 -16.68
C ASP A 77 8.65 27.79 -17.32
N ALA A 78 8.02 26.73 -16.81
CA ALA A 78 6.76 26.18 -17.30
C ALA A 78 5.57 27.15 -17.14
N THR A 79 5.70 28.21 -16.33
CA THR A 79 4.63 29.20 -16.13
C THR A 79 4.36 30.08 -17.36
N LYS A 80 5.21 30.03 -18.40
CA LYS A 80 5.03 30.78 -19.65
C LYS A 80 4.32 30.00 -20.77
N LEU A 81 4.04 28.71 -20.58
CA LEU A 81 3.26 27.91 -21.53
C LEU A 81 1.76 28.09 -21.27
N ASN A 82 1.18 29.11 -21.88
CA ASN A 82 -0.25 29.39 -21.80
C ASN A 82 -1.04 28.42 -22.71
N ILE A 83 -1.18 27.16 -22.29
CA ILE A 83 -2.02 26.18 -22.97
C ILE A 83 -3.39 26.18 -22.29
N LYS A 84 -4.37 26.84 -22.91
CA LYS A 84 -5.78 26.72 -22.49
C LYS A 84 -6.31 25.33 -22.87
N PHE A 85 -6.56 24.50 -21.86
CA PHE A 85 -7.38 23.31 -22.00
C PHE A 85 -8.83 23.68 -21.71
N ASN A 86 -9.70 23.56 -22.72
CA ASN A 86 -11.14 23.55 -22.47
C ASN A 86 -11.49 22.24 -21.76
N GLU A 87 -12.30 22.35 -20.71
CA GLU A 87 -12.81 21.28 -19.85
C GLU A 87 -13.19 20.02 -20.65
N ILE A 88 -12.57 18.90 -20.29
CA ILE A 88 -13.07 17.58 -20.61
C ILE A 88 -13.60 17.03 -19.28
N ASP A 89 -14.92 17.05 -19.15
CA ASP A 89 -15.67 16.43 -18.05
C ASP A 89 -15.47 14.91 -18.12
N LEU A 90 -14.65 14.37 -17.23
CA LEU A 90 -14.47 12.93 -16.99
C LEU A 90 -15.07 12.58 -15.63
N ARG A 91 -16.38 12.76 -15.50
CA ARG A 91 -17.17 12.11 -14.43
C ARG A 91 -17.49 10.67 -14.84
N GLU A 92 -16.73 9.70 -14.35
CA GLU A 92 -17.19 8.31 -14.25
C GLU A 92 -16.66 7.64 -12.96
N ASP A 93 -17.61 7.48 -12.03
CA ASP A 93 -17.88 6.37 -11.11
C ASP A 93 -16.81 5.92 -10.10
N ILE A 94 -16.73 6.68 -9.01
CA ILE A 94 -16.32 6.18 -7.70
C ILE A 94 -17.47 5.31 -7.14
N PRO A 95 -17.23 4.09 -6.63
CA PRO A 95 -18.27 3.30 -5.97
C PRO A 95 -18.83 4.06 -4.77
N GLU A 96 -20.13 4.37 -4.79
CA GLU A 96 -20.86 5.09 -3.72
C GLU A 96 -20.74 4.40 -2.33
N ASP A 97 -20.29 3.15 -2.25
CA ASP A 97 -20.21 2.37 -1.01
C ASP A 97 -18.83 2.35 -0.33
N SER A 98 -17.83 3.06 -0.85
CA SER A 98 -16.53 3.23 -0.19
C SER A 98 -16.13 4.69 0.03
N VAL A 99 -17.04 5.60 -0.28
CA VAL A 99 -16.98 7.00 0.13
C VAL A 99 -18.16 7.20 1.07
N TYR A 100 -17.90 7.47 2.35
CA TYR A 100 -18.94 7.99 3.24
C TYR A 100 -19.35 9.37 2.71
N HIS A 101 -20.32 9.39 1.78
CA HIS A 101 -20.94 10.63 1.34
C HIS A 101 -22.01 11.01 2.35
N HIS A 102 -21.69 12.03 3.15
CA HIS A 102 -22.65 12.84 3.88
C HIS A 102 -23.67 13.40 2.88
N LYS A 103 -24.85 12.77 2.77
CA LYS A 103 -25.95 13.26 1.92
C LYS A 103 -26.61 14.43 2.63
N ASN A 104 -26.12 15.64 2.36
CA ASN A 104 -26.87 16.86 2.61
C ASN A 104 -28.02 16.95 1.57
N LYS A 105 -29.19 16.35 1.86
CA LYS A 105 -30.34 16.35 0.94
C LYS A 105 -31.41 17.34 1.39
N GLN A 106 -31.48 18.47 0.68
CA GLN A 106 -32.73 19.21 0.48
C GLN A 106 -33.77 18.29 -0.22
N ARG A 107 -34.98 18.21 0.36
CA ARG A 107 -36.12 17.47 -0.19
C ARG A 107 -36.64 18.08 -1.49
N PRO A 108 -37.15 17.24 -2.41
CA PRO A 108 -38.53 17.45 -2.83
C PRO A 108 -39.39 16.18 -2.80
N SER A 109 -40.65 16.40 -2.45
CA SER A 109 -41.79 15.48 -2.43
C SER A 109 -42.17 14.98 -3.83
N ALA A 110 -42.50 13.70 -3.97
CA ALA A 110 -43.74 13.25 -4.63
C ALA A 110 -43.88 11.71 -4.57
N SER A 111 -45.13 11.31 -4.35
CA SER A 111 -45.70 9.97 -4.27
C SER A 111 -45.60 9.14 -5.55
N SER A 112 -45.44 7.82 -5.42
CA SER A 112 -46.34 6.86 -6.08
C SER A 112 -46.20 5.45 -5.50
N SER A 113 -47.35 4.81 -5.38
CA SER A 113 -47.66 3.52 -4.75
C SER A 113 -47.43 2.33 -5.68
N VAL A 114 -46.80 1.26 -5.19
CA VAL A 114 -47.01 -0.11 -5.70
C VAL A 114 -46.91 -1.12 -4.56
N SER A 115 -48.00 -1.88 -4.36
CA SER A 115 -48.16 -2.96 -3.41
C SER A 115 -47.48 -4.26 -3.87
N ARG A 116 -46.76 -4.95 -2.98
CA ARG A 116 -46.40 -6.36 -3.17
C ARG A 116 -46.35 -7.09 -1.82
N GLY A 117 -46.85 -8.33 -1.84
CA GLY A 117 -47.31 -9.10 -0.69
C GLY A 117 -46.24 -9.53 0.31
N GLU A 118 -46.75 -9.81 1.50
CA GLU A 118 -46.06 -10.09 2.76
C GLU A 118 -45.15 -11.34 2.71
N LEU A 119 -43.88 -11.14 3.04
CA LEU A 119 -43.02 -12.14 3.67
C LEU A 119 -42.58 -11.52 5.01
N LYS A 120 -43.04 -12.09 6.12
CA LYS A 120 -42.62 -11.68 7.46
C LYS A 120 -41.24 -12.27 7.76
N GLU A 121 -40.19 -11.54 7.40
CA GLU A 121 -38.92 -11.62 8.13
C GLU A 121 -39.12 -10.88 9.45
N VAL A 122 -39.00 -11.60 10.56
CA VAL A 122 -38.93 -11.00 11.89
C VAL A 122 -37.48 -10.57 12.08
N GLU A 123 -37.14 -9.38 11.59
CA GLU A 123 -35.94 -8.68 12.03
C GLU A 123 -36.19 -8.10 13.43
N PRO A 124 -35.21 -8.13 14.34
CA PRO A 124 -35.35 -7.45 15.62
C PRO A 124 -35.37 -5.94 15.37
N GLU A 125 -36.52 -5.30 15.60
CA GLU A 125 -36.65 -3.84 15.61
C GLU A 125 -35.82 -3.25 16.76
N VAL A 126 -34.62 -2.77 16.44
CA VAL A 126 -33.92 -1.78 17.26
C VAL A 126 -34.37 -0.41 16.75
N ASN A 127 -35.52 0.07 17.23
CA ASN A 127 -36.03 1.39 16.89
C ASN A 127 -35.28 2.46 17.70
N ALA A 128 -34.05 2.79 17.31
CA ALA A 128 -33.44 4.06 17.68
C ALA A 128 -34.17 5.20 16.96
N SER A 129 -34.49 6.27 17.67
CA SER A 129 -35.07 7.47 17.10
C SER A 129 -34.08 8.18 16.15
N GLU A 130 -34.60 8.93 15.17
CA GLU A 130 -33.76 9.73 14.27
C GLU A 130 -32.85 10.71 15.05
N GLU A 131 -33.32 11.21 16.21
CA GLU A 131 -32.58 12.12 17.10
C GLU A 131 -31.40 11.40 17.79
N GLU A 132 -31.59 10.15 18.24
CA GLU A 132 -30.52 9.34 18.84
C GLU A 132 -29.44 8.97 17.81
N ILE A 133 -29.82 8.77 16.54
CA ILE A 133 -28.88 8.52 15.45
C ILE A 133 -28.06 9.78 15.14
N GLU A 134 -28.72 10.94 15.02
CA GLU A 134 -28.05 12.21 14.77
C GLU A 134 -27.09 12.59 15.92
N GLU A 135 -27.50 12.36 17.17
CA GLU A 135 -26.65 12.59 18.34
C GLU A 135 -25.44 11.64 18.36
N ALA A 136 -25.62 10.36 18.01
CA ALA A 136 -24.53 9.41 17.89
C ALA A 136 -23.56 9.76 16.74
N GLU A 137 -24.07 10.17 15.58
CA GLU A 137 -23.24 10.62 14.44
C GLU A 137 -22.40 11.83 14.82
N LYS A 138 -23.01 12.80 15.50
CA LYS A 138 -22.30 13.99 15.99
C LYS A 138 -21.29 13.65 17.08
N MET A 139 -21.64 12.75 17.99
CA MET A 139 -20.70 12.25 19.01
C MET A 139 -19.50 11.55 18.37
N CYS A 140 -19.68 10.89 17.23
CA CYS A 140 -18.63 10.15 16.53
C CYS A 140 -18.04 10.88 15.33
N GLU A 141 -18.18 12.20 15.26
CA GLU A 141 -17.40 13.03 14.36
C GLU A 141 -15.90 12.78 14.62
N ARG A 142 -15.16 12.49 13.54
CA ARG A 142 -13.77 12.01 13.63
C ARG A 142 -12.81 13.05 14.21
N ASP A 143 -13.11 14.34 13.98
CA ASP A 143 -12.34 15.52 14.41
C ASP A 143 -10.83 15.29 14.28
N LEU A 144 -10.36 15.29 13.03
CA LEU A 144 -8.98 14.98 12.69
C LEU A 144 -8.16 16.25 12.46
N HIS A 145 -6.94 16.27 12.97
CA HIS A 145 -5.97 17.34 12.73
C HIS A 145 -4.57 16.80 12.42
N LEU A 146 -3.69 17.69 11.98
CA LEU A 146 -2.25 17.46 11.96
C LEU A 146 -1.66 18.11 13.21
N GLU A 147 -0.70 17.43 13.81
CA GLU A 147 0.06 17.98 14.93
C GLU A 147 1.05 19.06 14.47
N ASP A 148 1.67 19.75 15.42
CA ASP A 148 2.78 20.65 15.17
C ASP A 148 4.04 19.86 14.73
N TYR A 149 4.99 20.53 14.06
CA TYR A 149 6.21 19.86 13.58
C TYR A 149 7.03 19.28 14.73
N ASN A 150 7.51 18.05 14.53
CA ASN A 150 8.37 17.31 15.47
C ASN A 150 7.74 17.09 16.86
N THR A 151 6.41 17.04 16.99
CA THR A 151 5.75 16.72 18.27
C THR A 151 5.36 15.25 18.41
N MET A 152 5.12 14.56 17.29
CA MET A 152 4.82 13.13 17.26
C MET A 152 6.05 12.29 16.92
N PRO A 153 6.18 11.08 17.52
CA PRO A 153 7.17 10.10 17.09
C PRO A 153 6.93 9.66 15.65
N ILE A 154 7.99 9.36 14.91
CA ILE A 154 7.89 8.82 13.55
C ILE A 154 7.56 7.32 13.64
N VAL A 155 6.28 7.00 13.70
CA VAL A 155 5.80 5.60 13.76
C VAL A 155 5.42 5.11 12.35
N PHE A 156 6.12 4.12 11.82
CA PHE A 156 5.76 3.52 10.54
C PHE A 156 4.66 2.47 10.71
N LEU A 157 3.57 2.63 9.95
CA LEU A 157 2.56 1.59 9.74
C LEU A 157 3.00 0.70 8.57
N ASN A 158 3.82 -0.29 8.89
CA ASN A 158 4.35 -1.23 7.90
C ASN A 158 3.37 -2.35 7.63
N SER A 159 3.30 -2.77 6.36
CA SER A 159 2.31 -3.79 5.97
C SER A 159 2.55 -4.29 4.55
N PHE A 160 2.18 -5.55 4.30
CA PHE A 160 2.13 -6.08 2.95
C PHE A 160 0.97 -5.44 2.15
N PRO A 161 1.12 -5.14 0.84
CA PRO A 161 0.00 -4.68 0.03
C PRO A 161 -1.20 -5.63 0.10
N GLY A 162 -2.41 -5.13 0.34
CA GLY A 162 -3.60 -5.99 0.54
C GLY A 162 -3.81 -6.54 1.96
N ALA A 163 -2.93 -6.20 2.92
CA ALA A 163 -3.06 -6.62 4.32
C ALA A 163 -4.08 -5.81 5.15
N GLY A 164 -4.75 -4.80 4.57
CA GLY A 164 -5.74 -3.98 5.28
C GLY A 164 -5.29 -2.56 5.60
N ASN A 165 -4.30 -2.04 4.89
CA ASN A 165 -3.55 -0.82 5.22
C ASN A 165 -4.43 0.41 5.33
N THR A 166 -5.33 0.63 4.36
CA THR A 166 -6.29 1.74 4.41
C THR A 166 -7.20 1.66 5.63
N TRP A 167 -7.64 0.46 5.98
CA TRP A 167 -8.51 0.26 7.13
C TRP A 167 -7.76 0.49 8.45
N ALA A 168 -6.55 -0.06 8.59
CA ALA A 168 -5.70 0.18 9.75
C ALA A 168 -5.43 1.68 9.95
N ARG A 169 -5.15 2.43 8.87
CA ARG A 169 -4.99 3.89 8.94
C ARG A 169 -6.22 4.60 9.46
N ILE A 170 -7.40 4.28 8.93
CA ILE A 170 -8.66 4.87 9.39
C ILE A 170 -8.86 4.61 10.87
N LEU A 171 -8.66 3.36 11.31
CA LEU A 171 -8.82 2.99 12.72
C LEU A 171 -7.85 3.75 13.63
N VAL A 172 -6.57 3.87 13.23
CA VAL A 172 -5.57 4.64 13.97
C VAL A 172 -5.92 6.13 14.02
N GLU A 173 -6.35 6.72 12.90
CA GLU A 173 -6.84 8.10 12.86
C GLU A 173 -8.04 8.29 13.79
N ASP A 174 -9.00 7.35 13.79
CA ASP A 174 -10.21 7.44 14.60
C ASP A 174 -9.90 7.42 16.09
N VAL A 175 -8.96 6.58 16.53
CA VAL A 175 -8.56 6.51 17.94
C VAL A 175 -7.56 7.56 18.37
N THR A 176 -6.77 8.12 17.46
CA THR A 176 -5.77 9.14 17.79
C THR A 176 -6.28 10.57 17.63
N GLY A 177 -7.24 10.79 16.73
CA GLY A 177 -7.63 12.13 16.28
C GLY A 177 -6.63 12.78 15.33
N ILE A 178 -5.58 12.07 14.92
CA ILE A 178 -4.48 12.66 14.16
C ILE A 178 -4.40 11.96 12.82
N TYR A 179 -4.33 12.74 11.74
CA TYR A 179 -4.17 12.22 10.39
C TYR A 179 -2.97 11.27 10.27
N SER A 180 -3.11 10.24 9.45
CA SER A 180 -2.02 9.34 9.09
C SER A 180 -1.28 9.83 7.84
N GLY A 181 0.04 9.73 7.86
CA GLY A 181 0.93 10.01 6.74
C GLY A 181 1.26 8.78 5.91
N SER A 182 2.17 8.95 4.95
CA SER A 182 2.54 7.91 3.99
C SER A 182 3.76 8.30 3.17
N VAL A 183 4.61 7.33 2.87
CA VAL A 183 5.81 7.54 2.03
C VAL A 183 5.49 7.71 0.53
N TYR A 184 4.21 7.68 0.14
CA TYR A 184 3.79 7.63 -1.27
C TYR A 184 3.17 8.94 -1.79
N GLY A 185 2.58 9.77 -0.92
CA GLY A 185 1.96 11.04 -1.33
C GLY A 185 0.89 10.90 -2.42
N GLU A 186 -0.03 9.94 -2.27
CA GLU A 186 -0.98 9.59 -3.34
C GLU A 186 -2.13 10.61 -3.43
N ALA A 187 -2.21 11.39 -4.52
CA ALA A 187 -3.27 12.41 -4.72
C ALA A 187 -4.70 11.88 -4.50
N LYS A 188 -4.98 10.66 -4.99
CA LYS A 188 -6.30 10.01 -4.80
C LYS A 188 -6.66 9.78 -3.33
N MET A 189 -5.66 9.56 -2.47
CA MET A 189 -5.87 9.37 -1.04
C MET A 189 -6.14 10.71 -0.35
N ILE A 190 -5.45 11.78 -0.77
CA ILE A 190 -5.73 13.16 -0.32
C ILE A 190 -7.18 13.54 -0.67
N ASP A 191 -7.60 13.29 -1.92
CA ASP A 191 -8.97 13.55 -2.37
C ASP A 191 -10.01 12.72 -1.58
N ALA A 192 -9.62 11.56 -1.06
CA ALA A 192 -10.43 10.70 -0.20
C ALA A 192 -10.40 11.11 1.29
N GLY A 193 -9.75 12.23 1.64
CA GLY A 193 -9.74 12.79 2.99
C GLY A 193 -8.53 12.42 3.85
N PHE A 194 -7.54 11.67 3.33
CA PHE A 194 -6.29 11.40 4.04
C PHE A 194 -5.32 12.58 3.91
N LEU A 195 -5.61 13.69 4.58
CA LEU A 195 -4.85 14.94 4.39
C LEU A 195 -3.38 14.82 4.81
N GLY A 196 -3.05 13.92 5.74
CA GLY A 196 -1.67 13.60 6.13
C GLY A 196 -0.83 12.96 5.01
N GLU A 197 -1.43 12.47 3.93
CA GLU A 197 -0.69 12.04 2.72
C GLU A 197 0.10 13.17 2.06
N ALA A 198 -0.33 14.41 2.22
CA ALA A 198 0.35 15.56 1.65
C ALA A 198 1.55 16.05 2.49
N ASP A 199 1.72 15.51 3.70
CA ASP A 199 2.74 15.94 4.65
C ASP A 199 4.03 15.12 4.50
N GLU A 200 5.18 15.68 4.89
CA GLU A 200 6.46 14.98 4.80
C GLU A 200 6.44 13.74 5.74
N PRO A 201 6.83 12.54 5.29
CA PRO A 201 6.74 11.32 6.08
C PRO A 201 7.46 11.37 7.44
N THR A 202 8.45 12.25 7.59
CA THR A 202 9.27 12.39 8.80
C THR A 202 9.04 13.73 9.52
N SER A 203 7.93 14.43 9.23
CA SER A 203 7.60 15.73 9.82
C SER A 203 7.30 15.71 11.32
N GLY A 204 6.94 14.53 11.86
CA GLY A 204 6.44 14.37 13.23
C GLY A 204 5.06 15.00 13.45
N ARG A 205 4.22 15.14 12.40
CA ARG A 205 2.87 15.73 12.50
C ARG A 205 1.71 14.73 12.36
N THR A 206 2.02 13.49 11.99
CA THR A 206 1.03 12.43 11.73
C THR A 206 1.11 11.35 12.79
N SER A 207 0.02 10.61 13.01
CA SER A 207 -0.02 9.52 14.00
C SER A 207 0.83 8.34 13.57
N VAL A 208 0.72 7.93 12.31
CA VAL A 208 1.48 6.84 11.70
C VAL A 208 1.76 7.10 10.23
N VAL A 209 2.81 6.48 9.68
CA VAL A 209 3.26 6.65 8.29
C VAL A 209 3.17 5.33 7.52
N LYS A 210 2.24 5.24 6.56
CA LYS A 210 2.06 4.05 5.70
C LYS A 210 3.33 3.76 4.90
N ASN A 211 3.82 2.52 4.98
CA ASN A 211 4.98 2.07 4.20
C ASN A 211 4.95 0.55 3.90
N HIS A 212 5.06 0.15 2.62
CA HIS A 212 5.12 -1.27 2.22
C HIS A 212 6.55 -1.82 2.04
N GLY A 213 7.56 -1.00 2.30
CA GLY A 213 8.95 -1.30 2.04
C GLY A 213 9.88 -0.97 3.21
N GLN A 214 11.17 -0.94 2.90
CA GLN A 214 12.25 -0.68 3.86
C GLN A 214 12.80 0.75 3.71
N HIS A 215 12.07 1.60 2.97
CA HIS A 215 12.43 3.00 2.73
C HIS A 215 12.17 3.80 4.02
N ASP A 216 13.01 4.79 4.31
CA ASP A 216 12.92 5.68 5.49
C ASP A 216 12.95 4.99 6.87
N MET A 217 13.14 3.68 6.93
CA MET A 217 13.12 2.93 8.20
C MET A 217 14.21 3.36 9.17
N GLU A 218 15.31 3.95 8.67
CA GLU A 218 16.33 4.57 9.50
C GLU A 218 15.79 5.64 10.47
N TYR A 219 14.70 6.33 10.10
CA TYR A 219 14.06 7.39 10.89
C TYR A 219 12.95 6.87 11.83
N ALA A 220 12.71 5.56 11.89
CA ALA A 220 11.60 5.02 12.68
C ALA A 220 11.84 5.19 14.19
N ASP A 221 10.96 5.90 14.88
CA ASP A 221 10.89 5.89 16.34
C ASP A 221 10.08 4.70 16.85
N GLY A 222 9.10 4.26 16.05
CA GLY A 222 8.29 3.08 16.33
C GLY A 222 7.79 2.41 15.06
N ILE A 223 7.33 1.17 15.19
CA ILE A 223 6.77 0.40 14.08
C ILE A 223 5.51 -0.34 14.53
N ILE A 224 4.42 -0.11 13.81
CA ILE A 224 3.22 -0.93 13.87
C ILE A 224 3.19 -1.78 12.60
N TYR A 225 3.22 -3.10 12.74
CA TYR A 225 3.29 -4.03 11.61
C TYR A 225 1.98 -4.82 11.45
N VAL A 226 1.28 -4.57 10.34
CA VAL A 226 0.03 -5.28 10.02
C VAL A 226 0.32 -6.55 9.23
N ILE A 227 -0.09 -7.69 9.80
CA ILE A 227 0.02 -9.02 9.19
C ILE A 227 -1.37 -9.53 8.83
N ARG A 228 -1.51 -10.09 7.63
CA ARG A 228 -2.72 -10.75 7.16
C ARG A 228 -2.36 -12.11 6.57
N ASN A 229 -3.33 -13.04 6.55
CA ASN A 229 -3.21 -14.30 5.82
C ASN A 229 -2.58 -14.08 4.41
N PRO A 230 -1.48 -14.77 4.07
CA PRO A 230 -0.72 -14.50 2.84
C PRO A 230 -1.54 -14.76 1.57
N TYR A 231 -2.45 -15.72 1.60
CA TYR A 231 -3.32 -16.02 0.46
C TYR A 231 -4.33 -14.90 0.24
N ASP A 232 -5.00 -14.47 1.30
CA ASP A 232 -6.01 -13.41 1.23
C ASP A 232 -5.40 -12.06 0.86
N ALA A 233 -4.24 -11.73 1.43
CA ALA A 233 -3.53 -10.50 1.14
C ALA A 233 -3.05 -10.46 -0.33
N THR A 234 -2.54 -11.59 -0.84
CA THR A 234 -2.10 -11.70 -2.24
C THR A 234 -3.28 -11.59 -3.21
N ILE A 235 -4.41 -12.25 -2.91
CA ILE A 235 -5.63 -12.10 -3.72
C ILE A 235 -6.10 -10.64 -3.70
N ALA A 236 -6.15 -10.01 -2.52
CA ALA A 236 -6.59 -8.63 -2.37
C ALA A 236 -5.71 -7.66 -3.17
N ASP A 237 -4.40 -7.82 -3.15
CA ASP A 237 -3.49 -6.95 -3.90
C ASP A 237 -3.56 -7.19 -5.40
N TYR A 238 -3.71 -8.44 -5.85
CA TYR A 238 -3.90 -8.72 -7.28
C TYR A 238 -5.17 -8.06 -7.82
N LYS A 239 -6.28 -8.18 -7.08
CA LYS A 239 -7.54 -7.51 -7.44
C LYS A 239 -7.34 -5.99 -7.53
N ARG A 240 -6.67 -5.39 -6.55
CA ARG A 240 -6.35 -3.95 -6.55
C ARG A 240 -5.55 -3.54 -7.79
N GLN A 241 -4.49 -4.28 -8.13
CA GLN A 241 -3.61 -3.93 -9.24
C GLN A 241 -4.26 -4.15 -10.61
N VAL A 242 -5.04 -5.23 -10.78
CA VAL A 242 -5.66 -5.57 -12.07
C VAL A 242 -6.90 -4.73 -12.34
N LEU A 243 -7.71 -4.45 -11.32
CA LEU A 243 -9.02 -3.84 -11.50
C LEU A 243 -9.02 -2.34 -11.24
N HIS A 244 -7.90 -1.77 -10.77
CA HIS A 244 -7.82 -0.38 -10.32
C HIS A 244 -8.93 -0.01 -9.31
N SER A 245 -9.50 -1.02 -8.64
CA SER A 245 -10.67 -0.92 -7.78
C SER A 245 -10.46 -1.81 -6.56
N HIS A 246 -10.90 -1.30 -5.41
CA HIS A 246 -10.80 -1.97 -4.12
C HIS A 246 -12.03 -2.86 -3.81
N THR A 247 -13.08 -2.83 -4.64
CA THR A 247 -14.43 -3.24 -4.21
C THR A 247 -15.25 -4.05 -5.22
N SER A 248 -14.76 -4.34 -6.43
CA SER A 248 -15.57 -5.01 -7.45
C SER A 248 -15.65 -6.53 -7.32
N SER A 249 -16.82 -7.09 -7.65
CA SER A 249 -17.00 -8.52 -7.91
C SER A 249 -16.16 -8.91 -9.12
N VAL A 250 -15.12 -9.69 -8.88
CA VAL A 250 -14.11 -10.00 -9.89
C VAL A 250 -14.58 -11.19 -10.72
N ASP A 251 -14.53 -11.05 -12.05
CA ASP A 251 -14.61 -12.22 -12.92
C ASP A 251 -13.43 -13.14 -12.59
N MET A 252 -13.73 -14.34 -12.09
CA MET A 252 -12.74 -15.30 -11.64
C MET A 252 -11.78 -15.75 -12.76
N SER A 253 -12.12 -15.50 -14.03
CA SER A 253 -11.25 -15.75 -15.18
C SER A 253 -9.91 -14.98 -15.11
N VAL A 254 -9.82 -13.89 -14.35
CA VAL A 254 -8.55 -13.15 -14.18
C VAL A 254 -7.46 -13.95 -13.47
N PHE A 255 -7.86 -14.98 -12.70
CA PHE A 255 -6.95 -15.88 -11.99
C PHE A 255 -6.49 -17.06 -12.87
N ASP A 256 -7.11 -17.27 -14.03
CA ASP A 256 -6.70 -18.30 -14.99
C ASP A 256 -5.56 -17.83 -15.91
N LYS A 257 -5.19 -16.54 -15.83
CA LYS A 257 -4.15 -15.94 -16.67
C LYS A 257 -2.73 -16.23 -16.13
N PRO A 258 -1.72 -16.40 -17.00
CA PRO A 258 -0.34 -16.69 -16.57
C PRO A 258 0.27 -15.62 -15.66
N GLU A 259 -0.19 -14.38 -15.76
CA GLU A 259 0.20 -13.26 -14.91
C GLU A 259 -0.10 -13.56 -13.43
N TRP A 260 -1.21 -14.21 -13.13
CA TRP A 260 -1.54 -14.62 -11.76
C TRP A 260 -0.50 -15.59 -11.20
N LYS A 261 -0.01 -16.56 -12.00
CA LYS A 261 0.99 -17.54 -11.55
C LYS A 261 2.32 -16.87 -11.19
N ALA A 262 2.76 -15.90 -11.98
CA ALA A 262 3.96 -15.11 -11.67
C ALA A 262 3.72 -14.21 -10.43
N PHE A 263 2.56 -13.56 -10.38
CA PHE A 263 2.16 -12.66 -9.32
C PHE A 263 2.16 -13.35 -7.95
N GLN A 264 1.47 -14.49 -7.82
CA GLN A 264 1.36 -15.22 -6.54
C GLN A 264 2.75 -15.57 -5.98
N MET A 265 3.68 -16.06 -6.80
CA MET A 265 5.00 -16.50 -6.30
C MET A 265 5.85 -15.32 -5.86
N GLN A 266 5.82 -14.21 -6.60
CA GLN A 266 6.51 -12.98 -6.21
C GLN A 266 5.95 -12.42 -4.89
N HIS A 267 4.62 -12.41 -4.74
CA HIS A 267 3.93 -11.82 -3.60
C HIS A 267 4.07 -12.67 -2.35
N LEU A 268 4.02 -14.00 -2.45
CA LEU A 268 4.28 -14.90 -1.32
C LEU A 268 5.74 -14.82 -0.85
N LYS A 269 6.71 -14.71 -1.78
CA LYS A 269 8.12 -14.44 -1.43
C LYS A 269 8.29 -13.12 -0.70
N ARG A 270 7.61 -12.06 -1.17
CA ARG A 270 7.62 -10.75 -0.52
C ARG A 270 6.98 -10.79 0.86
N TRP A 271 5.81 -11.42 1.01
CA TRP A 271 5.15 -11.59 2.30
C TRP A 271 6.08 -12.30 3.29
N PHE A 272 6.68 -13.42 2.88
CA PHE A 272 7.66 -14.13 3.72
C PHE A 272 8.83 -13.22 4.10
N SER A 273 9.43 -12.53 3.13
CA SER A 273 10.56 -11.64 3.38
C SER A 273 10.21 -10.50 4.35
N MET A 274 9.00 -9.94 4.28
CA MET A 274 8.58 -8.85 5.17
C MET A 274 8.36 -9.35 6.59
N ASN A 275 7.72 -10.51 6.77
CA ASN A 275 7.49 -11.10 8.09
C ASN A 275 8.78 -11.59 8.77
N MET A 276 9.86 -11.80 8.02
CA MET A 276 11.19 -12.00 8.61
C MET A 276 11.90 -10.68 8.89
N TRP A 277 11.73 -9.68 8.01
CA TRP A 277 12.53 -8.46 8.03
C TRP A 277 12.10 -7.45 9.09
N PHE A 278 10.81 -7.08 9.18
CA PHE A 278 10.39 -6.01 10.10
C PHE A 278 10.58 -6.35 11.58
N PRO A 279 10.16 -7.52 12.07
CA PRO A 279 10.34 -7.86 13.49
C PRO A 279 11.82 -7.92 13.90
N GLU A 280 12.67 -8.49 13.06
CA GLU A 280 14.12 -8.57 13.31
C GLU A 280 14.81 -7.21 13.19
N TYR A 281 14.44 -6.40 12.20
CA TYR A 281 14.95 -5.02 12.09
C TYR A 281 14.62 -4.22 13.35
N ALA A 282 13.37 -4.29 13.80
CA ALA A 282 12.95 -3.59 15.00
C ALA A 282 13.69 -4.10 16.25
N THR A 283 13.79 -5.43 16.41
CA THR A 283 14.48 -6.04 17.56
C THR A 283 15.96 -5.68 17.61
N LYS A 284 16.67 -5.80 16.48
CA LYS A 284 18.10 -5.45 16.42
C LYS A 284 18.37 -3.95 16.49
N GLY A 285 17.41 -3.14 16.05
CA GLY A 285 17.47 -1.67 16.10
C GLY A 285 16.95 -1.09 17.42
N GLU A 286 16.52 -1.93 18.36
CA GLU A 286 15.90 -1.54 19.63
C GLU A 286 14.73 -0.57 19.43
N ILE A 287 13.93 -0.82 18.39
CA ILE A 287 12.80 0.03 17.99
C ILE A 287 11.51 -0.55 18.61
N PRO A 288 10.72 0.24 19.34
CA PRO A 288 9.36 -0.11 19.74
C PRO A 288 8.58 -0.75 18.59
N PHE A 289 8.05 -1.96 18.81
CA PHE A 289 7.43 -2.78 17.78
C PHE A 289 6.11 -3.38 18.25
N HIS A 290 5.04 -3.13 17.50
CA HIS A 290 3.72 -3.71 17.75
C HIS A 290 3.24 -4.49 16.52
N ILE A 291 2.79 -5.73 16.71
CA ILE A 291 2.21 -6.56 15.65
C ILE A 291 0.69 -6.50 15.77
N MET A 292 0.03 -6.19 14.66
CA MET A 292 -1.42 -6.20 14.56
C MET A 292 -1.85 -7.20 13.48
N TYR A 293 -2.68 -8.18 13.84
CA TYR A 293 -3.21 -9.13 12.87
C TYR A 293 -4.51 -8.61 12.27
N TYR A 294 -4.64 -8.66 10.95
CA TYR A 294 -5.87 -8.27 10.25
C TYR A 294 -7.08 -9.08 10.72
N GLU A 295 -6.88 -10.34 11.06
CA GLU A 295 -7.91 -11.22 11.57
C GLU A 295 -8.35 -10.83 12.99
N ASP A 296 -7.45 -10.29 13.82
CA ASP A 296 -7.81 -9.76 15.15
C ASP A 296 -8.56 -8.42 15.02
N MET A 297 -8.11 -7.53 14.12
CA MET A 297 -8.87 -6.31 13.79
C MET A 297 -10.28 -6.66 13.33
N LYS A 298 -10.46 -7.73 12.56
CA LYS A 298 -11.78 -8.19 12.13
C LYS A 298 -12.62 -8.78 13.25
N ALA A 299 -11.99 -9.36 14.27
CA ALA A 299 -12.68 -10.01 15.36
C ALA A 299 -13.10 -9.01 16.45
N ASN A 300 -12.26 -8.01 16.73
CA ASN A 300 -12.54 -6.97 17.72
C ASN A 300 -11.68 -5.74 17.44
N VAL A 301 -12.26 -4.75 16.74
CA VAL A 301 -11.51 -3.53 16.39
C VAL A 301 -11.12 -2.74 17.62
N THR A 302 -12.03 -2.60 18.58
CA THR A 302 -11.81 -1.79 19.78
C THR A 302 -10.62 -2.30 20.58
N ASN A 303 -10.53 -3.61 20.79
CA ASN A 303 -9.43 -4.22 21.53
C ASN A 303 -8.07 -4.03 20.83
N GLU A 304 -8.03 -4.15 19.50
CA GLU A 304 -6.79 -3.89 18.75
C GLU A 304 -6.38 -2.42 18.85
N MET A 305 -7.34 -1.49 18.81
CA MET A 305 -7.02 -0.07 18.94
C MET A 305 -6.65 0.35 20.36
N VAL A 306 -7.16 -0.32 21.39
CA VAL A 306 -6.65 -0.17 22.76
C VAL A 306 -5.16 -0.51 22.80
N GLN A 307 -4.74 -1.63 22.21
CA GLN A 307 -3.33 -2.02 22.18
C GLN A 307 -2.45 -1.03 21.39
N VAL A 308 -2.97 -0.42 20.32
CA VAL A 308 -2.27 0.64 19.60
C VAL A 308 -2.07 1.87 20.48
N LEU A 309 -3.11 2.31 21.19
CA LEU A 309 -2.99 3.46 22.09
C LEU A 309 -2.04 3.17 23.26
N ASP A 310 -2.09 1.96 23.82
CA ASP A 310 -1.15 1.52 24.87
C ASP A 310 0.29 1.50 24.35
N PHE A 311 0.50 1.06 23.10
CA PHE A 311 1.81 1.14 22.46
C PHE A 311 2.33 2.58 22.38
N PHE A 312 1.49 3.55 22.04
CA PHE A 312 1.89 4.96 22.02
C PHE A 312 2.20 5.51 23.42
N GLU A 313 1.36 5.17 24.40
CA GLU A 313 1.51 5.62 25.79
C GLU A 313 2.79 5.05 26.42
N ASP A 314 3.00 3.73 26.30
CA ASP A 314 4.12 3.01 26.91
C ASP A 314 5.49 3.41 26.33
N ASN A 315 5.55 3.72 25.03
CA ASN A 315 6.82 3.95 24.33
C ASN A 315 7.13 5.42 24.08
N PHE A 316 6.11 6.27 24.00
CA PHE A 316 6.29 7.69 23.62
C PHE A 316 5.63 8.67 24.57
N ASN A 317 5.01 8.19 25.66
CA ASN A 317 4.28 9.02 26.63
C ASN A 317 3.23 9.91 25.92
N PHE A 318 2.63 9.38 24.86
CA PHE A 318 1.56 10.03 24.12
C PHE A 318 0.21 9.44 24.56
N THR A 319 -0.67 10.30 25.05
CA THR A 319 -2.05 9.92 25.42
C THR A 319 -3.02 10.67 24.52
N THR A 320 -3.96 9.93 23.92
CA THR A 320 -4.97 10.56 23.07
C THR A 320 -6.03 11.30 23.89
N ALA A 321 -6.32 12.54 23.48
CA ALA A 321 -7.50 13.27 23.93
C ALA A 321 -8.80 12.52 23.60
N ASP A 322 -9.76 12.52 24.52
CA ASP A 322 -11.06 11.86 24.36
C ASP A 322 -10.97 10.35 24.07
N ARG A 323 -9.92 9.67 24.55
CA ARG A 323 -9.69 8.23 24.37
C ARG A 323 -10.95 7.37 24.56
N ASP A 324 -11.66 7.55 25.67
CA ASP A 324 -12.86 6.77 25.99
C ASP A 324 -13.99 6.99 24.97
N ARG A 325 -14.22 8.24 24.55
CA ARG A 325 -15.21 8.60 23.53
C ARG A 325 -14.85 7.98 22.19
N ARG A 326 -13.59 8.10 21.75
CA ARG A 326 -13.12 7.57 20.46
C ARG A 326 -13.23 6.05 20.40
N LEU A 327 -12.87 5.35 21.48
CA LEU A 327 -13.04 3.89 21.59
C LEU A 327 -14.52 3.47 21.64
N ALA A 328 -15.38 4.24 22.30
CA ALA A 328 -16.82 4.00 22.29
C ALA A 328 -17.40 4.11 20.87
N CYS A 329 -16.99 5.13 20.11
CA CYS A 329 -17.40 5.29 18.71
C CYS A 329 -16.98 4.12 17.82
N LEU A 330 -15.74 3.62 17.97
CA LEU A 330 -15.32 2.42 17.27
C LEU A 330 -16.15 1.19 17.63
N THR A 331 -16.50 1.03 18.91
CA THR A 331 -17.34 -0.09 19.36
C THR A 331 -18.71 -0.05 18.71
N MET A 332 -19.35 1.14 18.69
CA MET A 332 -20.63 1.33 17.99
C MET A 332 -20.53 1.05 16.49
N MET A 333 -19.43 1.46 15.85
CA MET A 333 -19.22 1.16 14.43
C MET A 333 -18.97 -0.33 14.18
N ASP A 334 -18.26 -1.02 15.08
CA ASP A 334 -17.98 -2.46 15.00
C ASP A 334 -19.25 -3.29 15.19
N ASP A 335 -20.08 -2.95 16.17
CA ASP A 335 -21.39 -3.57 16.42
C ASP A 335 -22.34 -3.41 15.22
N ASN A 336 -22.20 -2.31 14.48
CA ASN A 336 -22.96 -2.02 13.26
C ASN A 336 -22.35 -2.63 11.98
N LYS A 337 -21.26 -3.41 12.04
CA LYS A 337 -20.63 -3.93 10.82
C LYS A 337 -21.49 -4.98 10.13
N MET A 338 -22.09 -4.53 9.03
CA MET A 338 -22.21 -5.30 7.80
C MET A 338 -20.82 -5.74 7.31
N HIS A 339 -20.25 -6.79 7.93
CA HIS A 339 -19.20 -7.54 7.27
C HIS A 339 -19.78 -8.04 5.96
N ARG A 340 -19.37 -7.43 4.83
CA ARG A 340 -19.70 -7.95 3.50
C ARG A 340 -19.35 -9.44 3.54
N LYS A 341 -20.36 -10.30 3.42
CA LYS A 341 -20.14 -11.74 3.21
C LYS A 341 -19.39 -11.85 1.89
N SER A 342 -18.06 -11.90 1.97
CA SER A 342 -17.25 -12.28 0.83
C SER A 342 -17.74 -13.65 0.42
N ASN A 343 -18.30 -13.78 -0.79
CA ASN A 343 -18.64 -15.08 -1.32
C ASN A 343 -17.36 -15.93 -1.27
N PRO A 344 -17.34 -17.03 -0.51
CA PRO A 344 -16.14 -17.83 -0.37
C PRO A 344 -15.74 -18.34 -1.74
N ILE A 345 -14.50 -18.07 -2.13
CA ILE A 345 -13.95 -18.55 -3.39
C ILE A 345 -13.82 -20.08 -3.25
N LYS A 346 -14.74 -20.81 -3.90
CA LYS A 346 -14.83 -22.27 -3.79
C LYS A 346 -13.73 -23.01 -4.57
N LYS A 347 -13.07 -22.33 -5.51
CA LYS A 347 -11.99 -22.85 -6.34
C LYS A 347 -10.64 -22.52 -5.71
N GLU A 348 -9.71 -23.47 -5.69
CA GLU A 348 -8.32 -23.17 -5.33
C GLU A 348 -7.69 -22.29 -6.42
N LEU A 349 -7.19 -21.13 -6.01
CA LEU A 349 -6.57 -20.16 -6.92
C LEU A 349 -5.06 -20.32 -6.97
N PHE A 350 -4.45 -20.84 -5.92
CA PHE A 350 -3.01 -20.98 -5.85
C PHE A 350 -2.57 -22.30 -6.46
N SER A 351 -1.45 -22.28 -7.17
CA SER A 351 -0.83 -23.53 -7.62
C SER A 351 -0.24 -24.30 -6.43
N ASP A 352 -0.18 -25.63 -6.53
CA ASP A 352 0.43 -26.48 -5.51
C ASP A 352 1.85 -26.02 -5.13
N GLU A 353 2.67 -25.65 -6.11
CA GLU A 353 4.02 -25.07 -5.91
C GLU A 353 4.01 -23.84 -4.98
N ALA A 354 3.01 -22.96 -5.12
CA ALA A 354 2.89 -21.73 -4.35
C ALA A 354 2.43 -22.00 -2.92
N ILE A 355 1.48 -22.94 -2.77
CA ILE A 355 1.02 -23.43 -1.47
C ILE A 355 2.17 -24.10 -0.74
N GLU A 356 2.86 -25.05 -1.37
CA GLU A 356 4.01 -25.75 -0.78
C GLU A 356 5.09 -24.78 -0.32
N PHE A 357 5.46 -23.82 -1.18
CA PHE A 357 6.43 -22.78 -0.85
C PHE A 357 6.02 -21.99 0.41
N ILE A 358 4.82 -21.40 0.43
CA ILE A 358 4.45 -20.53 1.56
C ILE A 358 4.21 -21.31 2.84
N GLU A 359 3.66 -22.53 2.77
CA GLU A 359 3.51 -23.40 3.95
C GLU A 359 4.86 -23.75 4.58
N GLU A 360 5.88 -24.06 3.74
CA GLU A 360 7.24 -24.28 4.22
C GLU A 360 7.85 -23.01 4.82
N LYS A 361 7.60 -21.84 4.24
CA LYS A 361 8.13 -20.57 4.78
C LYS A 361 7.43 -20.12 6.05
N MET A 362 6.12 -20.29 6.17
CA MET A 362 5.35 -19.93 7.36
C MET A 362 5.83 -20.67 8.60
N ARG A 363 6.23 -21.96 8.50
CA ARG A 363 6.77 -22.68 9.68
C ARG A 363 8.08 -22.09 10.19
N PHE A 364 8.93 -21.54 9.33
CA PHE A 364 10.15 -20.86 9.76
C PHE A 364 9.84 -19.51 10.40
N VAL A 365 8.88 -18.75 9.84
CA VAL A 365 8.43 -17.48 10.45
C VAL A 365 7.83 -17.74 11.83
N ARG A 366 6.94 -18.74 11.97
CA ARG A 366 6.36 -19.14 13.26
C ARG A 366 7.43 -19.51 14.28
N LYS A 367 8.40 -20.35 13.90
CA LYS A 367 9.48 -20.74 14.80
C LYS A 367 10.34 -19.54 15.19
N LEU A 368 10.59 -18.60 14.27
CA LEU A 368 11.29 -17.37 14.59
C LEU A 368 10.52 -16.55 15.64
N TYR A 369 9.21 -16.36 15.43
CA TYR A 369 8.36 -15.59 16.34
C TYR A 369 8.31 -16.22 17.73
N GLU A 370 8.20 -17.56 17.80
CA GLU A 370 8.28 -18.33 19.05
C GLU A 370 9.60 -18.10 19.78
N VAL A 371 10.74 -18.29 19.10
CA VAL A 371 12.08 -18.15 19.69
C VAL A 371 12.34 -16.72 20.18
N ARG A 372 11.74 -15.73 19.52
CA ARG A 372 11.87 -14.31 19.86
C ARG A 372 10.85 -13.81 20.87
N GLY A 373 9.84 -14.63 21.20
CA GLY A 373 8.76 -14.25 22.11
C GLY A 373 7.83 -13.17 21.55
N TRP A 374 7.70 -13.07 20.23
CA TRP A 374 6.73 -12.16 19.60
C TRP A 374 5.33 -12.78 19.57
N SER A 375 4.32 -11.93 19.34
CA SER A 375 2.93 -12.36 19.19
C SER A 375 2.82 -13.50 18.16
N GLU A 376 2.07 -14.54 18.50
CA GLU A 376 2.02 -15.76 17.69
C GLU A 376 1.28 -15.55 16.37
N MET A 377 1.89 -15.99 15.27
CA MET A 377 1.24 -16.00 13.96
C MET A 377 0.03 -16.94 13.94
N LYS A 378 -1.11 -16.42 13.50
CA LYS A 378 -2.40 -17.12 13.46
C LYS A 378 -2.35 -18.50 12.81
N SER A 379 -2.78 -19.53 13.54
CA SER A 379 -2.78 -20.92 13.06
C SER A 379 -3.64 -21.11 11.81
N GLU A 380 -4.73 -20.35 11.64
CA GLU A 380 -5.63 -20.47 10.49
C GLU A 380 -5.02 -20.06 9.15
N TYR A 381 -3.79 -19.52 9.13
CA TYR A 381 -3.12 -19.18 7.87
C TYR A 381 -2.72 -20.42 7.04
N THR A 382 -2.63 -21.60 7.66
CA THR A 382 -2.32 -22.83 6.93
C THR A 382 -3.53 -23.33 6.16
N LYS A 383 -3.31 -23.72 4.90
CA LYS A 383 -4.27 -24.50 4.10
C LYS A 383 -4.14 -26.01 4.32
N LYS A 384 -3.08 -26.46 4.99
CA LYS A 384 -2.81 -27.89 5.20
C LYS A 384 -3.53 -28.36 6.46
N LYS A 385 -4.39 -29.38 6.31
CA LYS A 385 -5.03 -30.06 7.47
C LYS A 385 -4.00 -30.61 8.46
N ASN A 386 -2.87 -31.10 7.93
CA ASN A 386 -1.72 -31.54 8.69
C ASN A 386 -0.52 -30.68 8.29
N PRO A 387 -0.28 -29.53 8.95
CA PRO A 387 0.83 -28.67 8.62
C PRO A 387 2.16 -29.39 8.88
N PRO A 388 3.24 -29.05 8.14
CA PRO A 388 4.56 -29.60 8.39
C PRO A 388 5.00 -29.33 9.83
N LYS A 389 5.81 -30.22 10.41
CA LYS A 389 6.39 -30.00 11.73
C LYS A 389 7.19 -28.69 11.75
N MET A 390 7.03 -27.93 12.82
CA MET A 390 7.87 -26.77 13.12
C MET A 390 9.36 -27.16 13.09
N PRO A 391 10.23 -26.34 12.48
CA PRO A 391 11.66 -26.60 12.49
C PRO A 391 12.23 -26.54 13.91
N SER A 392 13.33 -27.25 14.16
CA SER A 392 14.14 -27.04 15.35
C SER A 392 14.81 -25.65 15.32
N GLU A 393 15.34 -25.22 16.45
CA GLU A 393 16.14 -23.97 16.51
C GLU A 393 17.39 -24.06 15.63
N GLU A 394 18.05 -25.22 15.60
CA GLU A 394 19.19 -25.46 14.72
C GLU A 394 18.80 -25.38 13.23
N GLU A 395 17.65 -25.94 12.85
CA GLU A 395 17.14 -25.81 11.48
C GLU A 395 16.81 -24.36 11.12
N LEU A 396 16.26 -23.58 12.07
CA LEU A 396 16.02 -22.16 11.90
C LEU A 396 17.33 -21.39 11.72
N GLU A 397 18.34 -21.65 12.55
CA GLU A 397 19.65 -21.02 12.45
C GLU A 397 20.33 -21.31 11.10
N GLN A 398 20.29 -22.58 10.66
CA GLN A 398 20.79 -22.96 9.34
C GLN A 398 20.01 -22.28 8.21
N PHE A 399 18.70 -22.14 8.34
CA PHE A 399 17.88 -21.42 7.38
C PHE A 399 18.26 -19.93 7.30
N ILE A 400 18.44 -19.29 8.46
CA ILE A 400 18.90 -17.90 8.61
C ILE A 400 20.24 -17.70 7.92
N LEU A 401 21.21 -18.62 8.12
CA LEU A 401 22.53 -18.56 7.52
C LEU A 401 22.49 -18.74 5.99
N ASN A 402 21.75 -19.74 5.50
CA ASN A 402 21.80 -20.15 4.10
C ASN A 402 20.83 -19.36 3.18
N SER A 403 19.61 -19.14 3.65
CA SER A 403 18.52 -18.51 2.86
C SER A 403 18.20 -17.10 3.34
N GLY A 404 18.42 -16.82 4.63
CA GLY A 404 18.21 -15.51 5.24
C GLY A 404 19.30 -14.49 4.96
N HIS A 405 20.47 -14.89 4.43
CA HIS A 405 21.62 -14.00 4.24
C HIS A 405 21.28 -12.69 3.50
N SER A 406 20.41 -12.74 2.48
CA SER A 406 19.98 -11.54 1.76
C SER A 406 19.08 -10.62 2.59
N ILE A 407 18.23 -11.18 3.46
CA ILE A 407 17.35 -10.45 4.37
C ILE A 407 18.20 -9.80 5.47
N TRP A 408 19.09 -10.57 6.10
CA TRP A 408 19.96 -10.08 7.18
C TRP A 408 20.93 -9.02 6.69
N ARG A 409 21.54 -9.19 5.51
CA ARG A 409 22.41 -8.16 4.95
C ARG A 409 21.67 -6.83 4.74
N LYS A 410 20.40 -6.87 4.33
CA LYS A 410 19.57 -5.66 4.20
C LYS A 410 19.24 -5.04 5.55
N ILE A 411 19.01 -5.85 6.59
CA ILE A 411 18.82 -5.38 7.96
C ILE A 411 20.07 -4.67 8.46
N GLU A 412 21.23 -5.33 8.42
CA GLU A 412 22.50 -4.74 8.88
C GLU A 412 22.84 -3.44 8.14
N MET A 413 22.59 -3.40 6.83
CA MET A 413 22.76 -2.18 6.04
C MET A 413 21.85 -1.04 6.53
N ARG A 414 20.56 -1.31 6.77
CA ARG A 414 19.61 -0.29 7.27
C ARG A 414 19.89 0.12 8.71
N LEU A 415 20.34 -0.80 9.56
CA LEU A 415 20.81 -0.47 10.92
C LEU A 415 22.06 0.41 10.87
N GLY A 416 22.94 0.22 9.88
CA GLY A 416 24.06 1.11 9.63
C GLY A 416 23.63 2.55 9.33
N TYR A 417 22.61 2.74 8.48
CA TYR A 417 22.05 4.08 8.20
C TYR A 417 21.36 4.67 9.42
N ARG A 418 20.57 3.88 10.16
CA ARG A 418 19.96 4.31 11.42
C ARG A 418 21.00 4.79 12.42
N LYS A 419 22.08 4.02 12.61
CA LYS A 419 23.16 4.39 13.53
C LYS A 419 23.76 5.74 13.17
N LYS A 420 24.08 5.96 11.89
CA LYS A 420 24.57 7.25 11.40
C LYS A 420 23.58 8.39 11.64
N TYR A 421 22.29 8.14 11.40
CA TYR A 421 21.24 9.12 11.64
C TYR A 421 21.19 9.52 13.12
N LEU A 422 21.10 8.56 14.03
CA LEU A 422 21.05 8.80 15.47
C LEU A 422 22.32 9.50 15.99
N GLU A 423 23.50 9.13 15.48
CA GLU A 423 24.78 9.74 15.85
C GLU A 423 24.94 11.18 15.31
N SER A 424 24.21 11.54 14.24
CA SER A 424 24.33 12.86 13.61
C SER A 424 23.69 13.99 14.43
N GLY A 425 22.66 13.68 15.22
CA GLY A 425 21.83 14.68 15.91
C GLY A 425 21.03 15.60 14.99
N LEU A 426 20.98 15.30 13.69
CA LEU A 426 20.22 16.05 12.69
C LEU A 426 18.74 15.68 12.72
N SER A 427 17.87 16.60 12.31
CA SER A 427 16.51 16.24 11.92
C SER A 427 16.52 15.28 10.71
N ALA A 428 15.43 14.56 10.48
CA ALA A 428 15.35 13.65 9.33
C ALA A 428 15.55 14.40 7.99
N ALA A 429 14.98 15.60 7.85
CA ALA A 429 15.16 16.45 6.67
C ALA A 429 16.63 16.85 6.45
N GLU A 430 17.33 17.27 7.52
CA GLU A 430 18.76 17.62 7.43
C GLU A 430 19.65 16.40 7.16
N PHE A 431 19.32 15.24 7.75
CA PHE A 431 20.09 14.02 7.52
C PHE A 431 19.97 13.54 6.07
N LEU A 432 18.78 13.68 5.45
CA LEU A 432 18.54 13.34 4.05
C LEU A 432 19.43 14.13 3.07
N GLU A 433 19.82 15.35 3.42
CA GLU A 433 20.72 16.19 2.63
C GLU A 433 22.21 15.91 2.92
N SER A 434 22.51 15.09 3.94
CA SER A 434 23.87 14.79 4.35
C SER A 434 24.55 13.76 3.44
N ALA A 435 25.88 13.75 3.43
CA ALA A 435 26.67 12.75 2.70
C ALA A 435 26.51 11.31 3.25
N ASP A 436 25.95 11.19 4.46
CA ASP A 436 25.72 9.92 5.14
C ASP A 436 24.33 9.33 4.89
N ALA A 437 23.45 10.08 4.20
CA ALA A 437 22.13 9.63 3.81
C ALA A 437 22.20 8.39 2.89
N PRO A 438 21.26 7.44 3.02
CA PRO A 438 21.11 6.39 2.04
C PRO A 438 20.78 6.99 0.67
N ALA A 439 21.46 6.51 -0.38
CA ALA A 439 21.14 6.89 -1.75
C ALA A 439 19.70 6.51 -2.06
N ARG A 440 18.84 7.51 -2.32
CA ARG A 440 17.47 7.26 -2.78
C ARG A 440 17.56 6.63 -4.19
N PRO A 441 16.95 5.46 -4.45
CA PRO A 441 16.73 5.03 -5.82
C PRO A 441 15.90 6.10 -6.51
N ASN A 442 16.29 6.51 -7.73
CA ASN A 442 15.58 7.53 -8.50
C ASN A 442 14.06 7.27 -8.44
N ALA A 443 13.32 8.27 -7.94
CA ALA A 443 11.87 8.24 -7.76
C ALA A 443 11.12 8.10 -9.09
#